data_AF-A0A7S4HRF5-F1
#
_entry.id   AF-A0A7S4HRF5-F1
#
_cell.length_a   1.000
_cell.length_b   1.000
_cell.length_c   1.000
_cell.angle_alpha   90.00
_cell.angle_beta   90.00
_cell.angle_gamma   90.00
#
_symmetry.space_group_name_H-M   'P 1'
#
loop_
_entity.id
_entity.type
_entity.pdbx_description
1 polymer ?
#
loop_
_entity_poly.entity_id
_entity_poly.type
_entity_poly.pdbx_seq_one_letter_code
_entity_poly.pdbx_strand_id
1 'polypeptide(L)'
;NFHGAVIRGGGGGGSSEAASTPPEKIEGLYASGWLKRGPSGIIGTNIPDAKDTVASILRDLKSGSLVPGRERVEEGDDTGDGDDGGDDDGRGGRGAPRGREGLDELLRSRGVTAVDWEGYRRIDDAERRRAKGGSNHPDKPREKFTNVEDMMRAASEVEEEE
;
A
#
# COMPACT_ATOMS: atom_id res chain seq x y z
N ASN A 1 10.75 -16.69 -13.26
CA ASN A 1 10.55 -17.08 -11.85
C ASN A 1 9.97 -15.88 -11.10
N PHE A 2 8.65 -15.82 -10.92
CA PHE A 2 7.89 -14.64 -10.47
C PHE A 2 7.81 -14.58 -8.93
N HIS A 3 8.95 -14.47 -8.24
CA HIS A 3 8.96 -14.52 -6.77
C HIS A 3 8.25 -13.28 -6.16
N GLY A 4 6.97 -13.46 -5.84
CA GLY A 4 6.13 -12.43 -5.23
C GLY A 4 5.48 -11.44 -6.21
N ALA A 5 5.71 -11.54 -7.53
CA ALA A 5 5.00 -10.71 -8.49
C ALA A 5 3.52 -11.16 -8.60
N VAL A 6 2.59 -10.21 -8.57
CA VAL A 6 1.16 -10.52 -8.70
C VAL A 6 0.82 -10.77 -10.15
N ILE A 7 0.03 -11.82 -10.39
CA ILE A 7 -0.42 -12.24 -11.70
C ILE A 7 -1.91 -11.95 -11.82
N ARG A 8 -2.32 -11.36 -12.94
CA ARG A 8 -3.72 -11.17 -13.29
C ARG A 8 -4.31 -12.53 -13.67
N GLY A 9 -5.31 -13.00 -12.93
CA GLY A 9 -6.03 -14.23 -13.27
C GLY A 9 -6.85 -14.05 -14.55
N GLY A 10 -6.72 -14.98 -15.50
CA GLY A 10 -7.65 -15.08 -16.63
C GLY A 10 -9.05 -15.40 -16.09
N GLY A 11 -10.06 -14.61 -16.49
CA GLY A 11 -11.41 -14.74 -15.97
C GLY A 11 -11.96 -16.16 -16.16
N GLY A 12 -12.28 -16.83 -15.06
CA GLY A 12 -12.98 -18.12 -15.08
C GLY A 12 -14.47 -17.94 -15.39
N GLY A 13 -14.78 -17.59 -16.64
CA GLY A 13 -16.11 -17.78 -17.21
C GLY A 13 -16.14 -19.12 -17.94
N GLY A 14 -17.03 -20.02 -17.53
CA GLY A 14 -17.05 -21.40 -18.00
C GLY A 14 -17.24 -21.55 -19.51
N SER A 15 -16.75 -22.71 -19.97
CA SER A 15 -17.00 -23.38 -21.27
C SER A 15 -16.12 -22.95 -22.45
N SER A 16 -15.52 -23.99 -23.05
CA SER A 16 -14.90 -24.06 -24.38
C SER A 16 -13.43 -23.65 -24.51
N GLU A 17 -12.69 -24.52 -25.19
CA GLU A 17 -11.26 -24.54 -25.49
C GLU A 17 -10.78 -23.30 -26.28
N ALA A 18 -10.74 -22.14 -25.64
CA ALA A 18 -9.99 -21.00 -26.14
C ALA A 18 -8.60 -20.99 -25.47
N ALA A 19 -7.56 -20.80 -26.29
CA ALA A 19 -6.16 -20.78 -25.87
C ALA A 19 -5.98 -20.00 -24.54
N SER A 20 -5.48 -20.70 -23.51
CA SER A 20 -5.22 -20.13 -22.20
C SER A 20 -4.22 -18.99 -22.34
N THR A 21 -4.70 -17.74 -22.28
CA THR A 21 -3.83 -16.55 -22.25
C THR A 21 -2.82 -16.74 -21.13
N PRO A 22 -1.50 -16.66 -21.41
CA PRO A 22 -0.50 -16.90 -20.40
C PRO A 22 -0.68 -15.88 -19.26
N PRO A 23 -0.44 -16.30 -18.00
CA PRO A 23 -0.60 -15.44 -16.84
C PRO A 23 0.21 -14.14 -17.01
N GLU A 24 -0.49 -13.00 -17.04
CA GLU A 24 0.11 -11.69 -17.19
C GLU A 24 0.51 -11.13 -15.82
N LYS A 25 1.77 -10.73 -15.66
CA LYS A 25 2.26 -10.05 -14.46
C LYS A 25 1.67 -8.64 -14.39
N ILE A 26 1.18 -8.24 -13.23
CA ILE A 26 0.77 -6.86 -12.99
C ILE A 26 2.02 -6.00 -12.71
N GLU A 27 2.29 -5.09 -13.64
CA GLU A 27 3.26 -3.98 -13.58
C GLU A 27 3.38 -3.38 -12.16
N GLY A 28 4.52 -3.53 -11.45
CA GLY A 28 4.74 -2.84 -10.17
C GLY A 28 3.98 -3.36 -8.96
N LEU A 29 3.23 -4.48 -9.08
CA LEU A 29 2.48 -5.07 -7.96
C LEU A 29 3.13 -6.37 -7.47
N TYR A 30 3.39 -6.43 -6.15
CA TYR A 30 4.02 -7.57 -5.49
C TYR A 30 3.29 -7.93 -4.19
N ALA A 31 3.46 -9.17 -3.73
CA ALA A 31 2.93 -9.68 -2.48
C ALA A 31 4.01 -10.47 -1.71
N SER A 32 3.91 -10.48 -0.38
CA SER A 32 4.77 -11.26 0.52
C SER A 32 3.97 -11.80 1.71
N GLY A 33 4.54 -12.74 2.45
CA GLY A 33 3.96 -13.34 3.64
C GLY A 33 2.76 -14.22 3.32
N TRP A 34 1.77 -14.21 4.22
CA TRP A 34 0.57 -15.04 4.07
C TRP A 34 -0.29 -14.64 2.87
N LEU A 35 -0.27 -13.37 2.44
CA LEU A 35 -0.96 -12.95 1.22
C LEU A 35 -0.43 -13.67 -0.02
N LYS A 36 0.87 -14.02 -0.03
CA LYS A 36 1.54 -14.74 -1.13
C LYS A 36 1.45 -16.26 -0.98
N ARG A 37 1.65 -16.79 0.23
CA ARG A 37 1.84 -18.25 0.47
C ARG A 37 0.70 -18.93 1.21
N GLY A 38 -0.36 -18.20 1.53
CA GLY A 38 -1.44 -18.67 2.40
C GLY A 38 -1.10 -18.60 3.89
N PRO A 39 -2.09 -18.83 4.77
CA PRO A 39 -2.01 -18.56 6.20
C PRO A 39 -1.28 -19.67 6.97
N SER A 40 -0.03 -19.94 6.61
CA SER A 40 0.79 -20.99 7.23
C SER A 40 2.21 -20.52 7.57
N GLY A 41 2.82 -21.13 8.59
CA GLY A 41 4.15 -20.79 9.09
C GLY A 41 4.15 -19.79 10.25
N ILE A 42 5.30 -19.66 10.92
CA ILE A 42 5.52 -18.75 12.06
C ILE A 42 6.08 -17.39 11.59
N ILE A 43 6.21 -16.41 12.51
CA ILE A 43 6.76 -15.08 12.19
C ILE A 43 8.10 -15.18 11.42
N GLY A 44 8.99 -16.09 11.85
CA GLY A 44 10.28 -16.30 11.21
C GLY A 44 10.23 -16.83 9.78
N THR A 45 9.17 -17.54 9.37
CA THR A 45 9.06 -18.07 7.99
C THR A 45 8.78 -16.98 6.97
N ASN A 46 8.28 -15.80 7.39
CA ASN A 46 8.01 -14.68 6.49
C ASN A 46 9.27 -13.91 6.10
N ILE A 47 10.34 -14.00 6.88
CA ILE A 47 11.60 -13.29 6.61
C ILE A 47 12.24 -13.70 5.27
N PRO A 48 12.52 -15.00 4.99
CA PRO A 48 13.10 -15.38 3.71
C PRO A 48 12.17 -15.07 2.53
N ASP A 49 10.86 -15.25 2.70
CA ASP A 49 9.87 -14.94 1.65
C ASP A 49 9.83 -13.45 1.27
N ALA A 50 9.91 -12.57 2.27
CA ALA A 50 10.00 -11.13 2.06
C ALA A 50 11.30 -10.75 1.32
N LYS A 51 12.44 -11.38 1.68
CA LYS A 51 13.72 -11.15 1.00
C LYS A 51 13.66 -11.51 -0.49
N ASP A 52 13.04 -12.64 -0.83
CA ASP A 52 12.88 -13.05 -2.24
C ASP A 52 11.99 -12.09 -3.04
N THR A 53 10.97 -11.54 -2.38
CA THR A 53 10.07 -10.55 -2.98
C THR A 53 10.80 -9.23 -3.22
N VAL A 54 11.55 -8.74 -2.23
CA VAL A 54 12.41 -7.55 -2.38
C VAL A 54 13.46 -7.74 -3.47
N ALA A 55 14.09 -8.93 -3.56
CA ALA A 55 15.04 -9.23 -4.62
C ALA A 55 14.41 -9.14 -6.02
N SER A 56 13.13 -9.52 -6.15
CA SER A 56 12.40 -9.39 -7.41
C SER A 56 12.07 -7.93 -7.74
N ILE A 57 11.62 -7.14 -6.75
CA ILE A 57 11.41 -5.69 -6.91
C ILE A 57 12.69 -5.01 -7.39
N LEU A 58 13.82 -5.29 -6.74
CA LEU A 58 15.11 -4.72 -7.11
C LEU A 58 15.58 -5.15 -8.50
N ARG A 59 15.28 -6.38 -8.92
CA ARG A 59 15.58 -6.86 -10.28
C ARG A 59 14.77 -6.07 -11.31
N ASP A 60 13.48 -5.90 -11.07
CA ASP A 60 12.57 -5.21 -11.98
C ASP A 60 12.84 -3.70 -12.04
N LEU A 61 13.28 -3.11 -10.92
CA LEU A 61 13.76 -1.73 -10.89
C LEU A 61 15.03 -1.57 -11.75
N LYS A 62 16.01 -2.47 -11.60
CA LYS A 62 17.26 -2.44 -12.36
C LYS A 62 17.06 -2.67 -13.86
N SER A 63 16.05 -3.45 -14.24
CA SER A 63 15.74 -3.71 -15.65
C SER A 63 14.93 -2.61 -16.32
N GLY A 64 14.47 -1.59 -15.58
CA GLY A 64 13.56 -0.57 -16.08
C GLY A 64 12.14 -1.11 -16.37
N SER A 65 11.82 -2.33 -15.92
CA SER A 65 10.49 -2.92 -16.07
C SER A 65 9.47 -2.22 -15.17
N LEU A 66 9.91 -1.66 -14.05
CA LEU A 66 9.08 -0.78 -13.24
C LEU A 66 8.93 0.56 -13.93
N VAL A 67 7.70 0.91 -14.23
CA VAL A 67 7.42 2.18 -14.86
C VAL A 67 7.05 3.25 -13.86
N PRO A 68 7.67 4.42 -13.98
CA PRO A 68 7.03 5.66 -13.59
C PRO A 68 5.75 5.84 -14.43
N GLY A 69 4.58 5.63 -13.81
CA GLY A 69 3.30 6.19 -14.27
C GLY A 69 2.84 5.94 -15.73
N ARG A 70 2.90 4.71 -16.25
CA ARG A 70 2.35 4.42 -17.61
C ARG A 70 0.85 4.71 -17.67
N GLU A 71 0.49 5.61 -18.57
CA GLU A 71 -0.68 5.39 -19.42
C GLU A 71 -0.30 4.35 -20.48
N ARG A 72 -1.22 3.43 -20.77
CA ARG A 72 -1.12 2.45 -21.85
C ARG A 72 -1.27 3.24 -23.16
N VAL A 73 -0.28 3.18 -24.05
CA VAL A 73 -0.43 3.71 -25.40
C VAL A 73 -1.36 2.77 -26.16
N GLU A 74 -2.54 3.25 -26.55
CA GLU A 74 -3.28 2.66 -27.67
C GLU A 74 -2.75 3.36 -28.93
N GLU A 75 -2.20 2.58 -29.87
CA GLU A 75 -1.83 3.06 -31.21
C GLU A 75 -3.09 3.52 -31.93
N GLY A 76 -3.31 4.84 -31.96
CA GLY A 76 -4.24 5.50 -32.87
C GLY A 76 -3.44 6.23 -33.93
N ASP A 77 -3.46 5.69 -35.13
CA ASP A 77 -3.04 6.35 -36.37
C ASP A 77 -3.86 7.62 -36.62
N ASP A 78 -3.30 8.50 -37.46
CA ASP A 78 -3.96 9.53 -38.26
C ASP A 78 -3.65 11.02 -37.96
N THR A 79 -2.92 11.56 -38.92
CA THR A 79 -2.67 12.91 -39.42
C THR A 79 -3.60 14.06 -38.96
N GLY A 80 -3.03 15.21 -38.59
CA GLY A 80 -3.78 16.47 -38.48
C GLY A 80 -3.00 17.69 -38.00
N ASP A 81 -2.87 18.67 -38.89
CA ASP A 81 -2.19 19.96 -38.78
C ASP A 81 -3.08 21.03 -38.09
N GLY A 82 -2.52 21.95 -37.28
CA GLY A 82 -3.17 23.23 -36.92
C GLY A 82 -3.27 23.68 -35.45
N ASP A 83 -2.39 24.62 -35.09
CA ASP A 83 -2.62 25.97 -34.50
C ASP A 83 -3.42 26.25 -33.20
N ASP A 84 -2.70 27.00 -32.33
CA ASP A 84 -3.03 28.03 -31.33
C ASP A 84 -4.19 27.91 -30.30
N GLY A 85 -3.88 28.29 -29.05
CA GLY A 85 -4.86 28.56 -28.00
C GLY A 85 -4.53 27.92 -26.65
N GLY A 86 -3.76 28.61 -25.81
CA GLY A 86 -3.53 28.23 -24.44
C GLY A 86 -4.79 28.38 -23.58
N ASP A 87 -5.34 27.24 -23.16
CA ASP A 87 -6.14 27.08 -21.95
C ASP A 87 -5.50 25.95 -21.14
N ASP A 88 -4.77 26.30 -20.09
CA ASP A 88 -4.24 25.36 -19.09
C ASP A 88 -5.41 24.79 -18.29
N ASP A 89 -6.03 23.72 -18.82
CA ASP A 89 -7.23 23.06 -18.30
C ASP A 89 -6.95 22.12 -17.11
N GLY A 90 -5.92 22.42 -16.30
CA GLY A 90 -5.62 21.69 -15.07
C GLY A 90 -5.20 20.23 -15.27
N ARG A 91 -4.88 19.81 -16.49
CA ARG A 91 -4.34 18.48 -16.80
C ARG A 91 -2.83 18.46 -16.59
N GLY A 92 -2.42 18.48 -15.33
CA GLY A 92 -1.02 18.38 -14.92
C GLY A 92 -0.29 17.21 -15.60
N GLY A 93 0.77 17.53 -16.33
CA GLY A 93 1.69 16.57 -16.94
C GLY A 93 2.21 15.57 -15.91
N ARG A 94 2.13 14.27 -16.25
CA ARG A 94 2.34 13.16 -15.32
C ARG A 94 3.84 12.90 -15.07
N GLY A 95 4.39 13.59 -14.08
CA GLY A 95 5.78 13.46 -13.61
C GLY A 95 6.08 12.21 -12.77
N ALA A 96 7.28 12.15 -12.19
CA ALA A 96 7.76 11.06 -11.34
C ALA A 96 6.77 10.69 -10.20
N PRO A 97 6.81 9.45 -9.66
CA PRO A 97 5.90 9.04 -8.60
C PRO A 97 5.96 10.00 -7.41
N ARG A 98 4.82 10.62 -7.06
CA ARG A 98 4.71 11.60 -5.97
C ARG A 98 4.89 11.00 -4.56
N GLY A 99 5.04 9.68 -4.47
CA GLY A 99 5.33 8.97 -3.24
C GLY A 99 4.36 9.30 -2.10
N ARG A 100 4.92 9.56 -0.92
CA ARG A 100 4.15 9.89 0.29
C ARG A 100 3.33 11.17 0.14
N GLU A 101 3.89 12.21 -0.46
CA GLU A 101 3.19 13.51 -0.58
C GLU A 101 1.89 13.38 -1.38
N GLY A 102 1.95 12.66 -2.51
CA GLY A 102 0.76 12.37 -3.31
C GLY A 102 -0.26 11.48 -2.58
N LEU A 103 0.21 10.54 -1.75
CA LEU A 103 -0.67 9.72 -0.92
C LEU A 103 -1.34 10.54 0.19
N ASP A 104 -0.57 11.37 0.91
CA ASP A 104 -1.06 12.21 2.00
C ASP A 104 -2.08 13.23 1.49
N GLU A 105 -1.87 13.80 0.30
CA GLU A 105 -2.86 14.63 -0.38
C GLU A 105 -4.15 13.86 -0.71
N LEU A 106 -4.03 12.66 -1.30
CA LEU A 106 -5.18 11.82 -1.66
C LEU A 106 -5.99 11.37 -0.43
N LEU A 107 -5.32 11.04 0.68
CA LEU A 107 -5.99 10.67 1.93
C LEU A 107 -6.75 11.87 2.50
N ARG A 108 -6.12 13.05 2.51
CA ARG A 108 -6.77 14.30 2.95
C ARG A 108 -7.97 14.66 2.10
N SER A 109 -7.86 14.57 0.77
CA SER A 109 -8.97 14.89 -0.13
C SER A 109 -10.16 13.94 0.02
N ARG A 110 -9.91 12.73 0.55
CA ARG A 110 -10.95 11.73 0.87
C ARG A 110 -11.45 11.82 2.31
N GLY A 111 -10.96 12.78 3.11
CA GLY A 111 -11.32 12.89 4.53
C GLY A 111 -10.85 11.71 5.37
N VAL A 112 -9.78 11.01 4.96
CA VAL A 112 -9.23 9.87 5.69
C VAL A 112 -8.19 10.35 6.70
N THR A 113 -8.43 10.09 7.97
CA THR A 113 -7.44 10.32 9.03
C THR A 113 -6.58 9.06 9.21
N ALA A 114 -5.32 9.14 8.77
CA ALA A 114 -4.36 8.07 8.99
C ALA A 114 -3.67 8.21 10.35
N VAL A 115 -3.47 7.09 11.06
CA VAL A 115 -2.61 7.03 12.24
C VAL A 115 -1.19 6.80 11.77
N ASP A 116 -0.33 7.79 11.97
CA ASP A 116 1.08 7.69 11.65
C ASP A 116 1.87 7.02 12.80
N TRP A 117 3.19 7.01 12.69
CA TRP A 117 4.07 6.42 13.69
C TRP A 117 3.94 7.09 15.07
N GLU A 118 3.75 8.41 15.11
CA GLU A 118 3.65 9.15 16.36
C GLU A 118 2.30 8.88 17.03
N GLY A 119 1.21 8.88 16.26
CA GLY A 119 -0.12 8.48 16.73
C GLY A 119 -0.13 7.04 17.27
N TYR A 120 0.55 6.10 16.60
CA TYR A 120 0.73 4.74 17.12
C TYR A 120 1.46 4.72 18.47
N ARG A 121 2.54 5.51 18.62
CA ARG A 121 3.29 5.58 19.88
C ARG A 121 2.43 6.11 21.03
N ARG A 122 1.60 7.12 20.79
CA ARG A 122 0.67 7.65 21.80
C ARG A 122 -0.36 6.60 22.23
N ILE A 123 -0.92 5.83 21.30
CA ILE A 123 -1.79 4.69 21.62
C ILE A 123 -1.02 3.69 22.51
N ASP A 124 0.19 3.32 22.11
CA ASP A 124 1.02 2.35 22.82
C ASP A 124 1.37 2.79 24.25
N ASP A 125 1.71 4.08 24.43
CA ASP A 125 1.94 4.68 25.75
C ASP A 125 0.66 4.75 26.59
N ALA A 126 -0.46 5.14 26.00
CA ALA A 126 -1.75 5.20 26.69
C ALA A 126 -2.20 3.81 27.18
N GLU A 127 -2.06 2.76 26.36
CA GLU A 127 -2.39 1.39 26.75
C GLU A 127 -1.50 0.88 27.90
N ARG A 128 -0.20 1.25 27.91
CA ARG A 128 0.70 0.95 29.05
C ARG A 128 0.32 1.72 30.31
N ARG A 129 -0.02 3.01 30.19
CA ARG A 129 -0.47 3.85 31.32
C ARG A 129 -1.74 3.29 31.96
N ARG A 130 -2.73 2.91 31.13
CA ARG A 130 -3.98 2.29 31.59
C ARG A 130 -3.76 1.00 32.37
N ALA A 131 -2.78 0.19 31.99
CA ALA A 131 -2.45 -1.03 32.73
C ALA A 131 -1.92 -0.75 34.14
N LYS A 132 -1.09 0.29 34.32
CA LYS A 132 -0.56 0.69 35.63
C LYS A 132 -1.64 1.23 36.57
N GLY A 133 -2.70 1.83 36.01
CA GLY A 133 -3.84 2.36 36.78
C GLY A 133 -4.93 1.34 37.10
N GLY A 134 -4.86 0.11 36.55
CA GLY A 134 -5.90 -0.91 36.71
C GLY A 134 -5.65 -1.85 37.90
N SER A 135 -6.67 -2.12 38.71
CA SER A 135 -6.57 -2.93 39.93
C SER A 135 -6.55 -4.45 39.72
N ASN A 136 -6.91 -4.94 38.53
CA ASN A 136 -7.22 -6.37 38.34
C ASN A 136 -6.02 -7.24 37.98
N HIS A 137 -4.88 -6.67 37.57
CA HIS A 137 -3.68 -7.45 37.28
C HIS A 137 -2.42 -6.55 37.34
N PRO A 138 -1.69 -6.54 38.46
CA PRO A 138 -0.61 -5.56 38.72
C PRO A 138 0.55 -5.65 37.72
N ASP A 139 0.78 -6.82 37.12
CA ASP A 139 1.86 -7.04 36.15
C ASP A 139 1.41 -7.00 34.67
N LYS A 140 0.21 -6.47 34.40
CA LYS A 140 -0.30 -6.42 33.02
C LYS A 140 0.57 -5.47 32.18
N PRO A 141 1.14 -5.93 31.05
CA PRO A 141 2.05 -5.08 30.27
C PRO A 141 1.34 -3.92 29.57
N ARG A 142 0.06 -4.09 29.21
CA ARG A 142 -0.78 -3.07 28.58
C ARG A 142 -2.27 -3.41 28.66
N GLU A 143 -3.12 -2.40 28.74
CA GLU A 143 -4.58 -2.50 28.67
C GLU A 143 -5.04 -1.95 27.32
N LYS A 144 -5.40 -2.85 26.39
CA LYS A 144 -5.67 -2.46 25.00
C LYS A 144 -6.96 -1.68 24.85
N PHE A 145 -6.98 -0.73 23.93
CA PHE A 145 -8.24 -0.18 23.44
C PHE A 145 -8.97 -1.24 22.62
N THR A 146 -10.25 -1.43 22.91
CA THR A 146 -11.14 -2.33 22.16
C THR A 146 -12.11 -1.57 21.26
N ASN A 147 -12.15 -0.24 21.37
CA ASN A 147 -12.94 0.66 20.54
C ASN A 147 -12.01 1.53 19.66
N VAL A 148 -12.36 1.66 18.38
CA VAL A 148 -11.63 2.48 17.41
C VAL A 148 -11.67 3.96 17.77
N GLU A 149 -12.78 4.50 18.27
CA GLU A 149 -12.89 5.92 18.63
C GLU A 149 -11.92 6.30 19.74
N ASP A 150 -11.79 5.46 20.76
CA ASP A 150 -10.83 5.69 21.85
C ASP A 150 -9.38 5.56 21.39
N MET A 151 -9.13 4.65 20.44
CA MET A 151 -7.82 4.52 19.79
C MET A 151 -7.47 5.77 18.97
N MET A 152 -8.44 6.31 18.23
CA MET A 152 -8.26 7.54 17.45
C MET A 152 -8.07 8.77 18.34
N ARG A 153 -8.76 8.83 19.48
CA ARG A 153 -8.57 9.88 20.50
C ARG A 153 -7.17 9.81 21.10
N ALA A 154 -6.75 8.63 21.53
CA ALA A 154 -5.39 8.43 22.06
C ALA A 154 -4.30 8.74 21.02
N ALA A 155 -4.56 8.50 19.73
CA ALA A 155 -3.63 8.85 18.65
C ALA A 155 -3.49 10.37 18.43
N SER A 156 -4.54 11.16 18.72
CA SER A 156 -4.59 12.60 18.47
C SER A 156 -4.31 13.47 19.70
N GLU A 157 -4.26 12.88 20.89
CA GLU A 157 -3.85 13.57 22.12
C GLU A 157 -2.44 14.16 21.97
N VAL A 158 -2.35 15.48 21.97
CA VAL A 158 -1.07 16.20 22.11
C VAL A 158 -0.96 16.51 23.60
N GLU A 159 0.05 15.96 24.28
CA GLU A 159 0.29 16.32 25.68
C GLU A 159 0.67 17.81 25.73
N GLU A 160 -0.15 18.63 26.39
CA GLU A 160 0.21 20.02 26.71
C GLU A 160 1.35 19.98 27.74
N GLU A 161 2.54 20.45 27.37
CA GLU A 161 3.64 20.63 28.31
C GLU A 161 3.30 21.79 29.26
N GLU A 162 3.13 21.50 30.56
CA GLU A 162 3.07 22.49 31.67
C GLU A 162 4.46 23.04 32.04
#